data_AF-A0A4Q9GVC7-F1
#
_entry.id   AF-A0A4Q9GVC7-F1
#
_cell.length_a   1.000
_cell.length_b   1.000
_cell.length_c   1.000
_cell.angle_alpha   90.00
_cell.angle_beta   90.00
_cell.angle_gamma   90.00
#
_symmetry.space_group_name_H-M   'P 1'
#
loop_
_entity.id
_entity.type
_entity.pdbx_description
1 polymer ?
#
loop_
_entity_poly.entity_id
_entity_poly.type
_entity_poly.pdbx_seq_one_letter_code
_entity_poly.pdbx_strand_id
1 'polypeptide(L)'
;MNRVSQNELIGTVAIQSALVNSDGRSLTLAKAMLILPLVFDRAVRSVLKRKTSVVLSSKDLLISNPAAYITVRARYEDLTVTSLNTIILAQELGMVSLEDGCLVLKNQIFPDSPDIGKIASDIFAAGPKLGLILRESTEDLYQTFRIEL
;
A
#
# COMPACT_ATOMS: atom_id res chain seq x y z
N MET A 1 2.35 17.78 1.02
CA MET A 1 2.10 17.15 -0.30
C MET A 1 0.74 17.64 -0.79
N ASN A 2 0.50 17.82 -2.09
CA ASN A 2 -0.80 18.29 -2.58
C ASN A 2 -1.86 17.20 -2.29
N ARG A 3 -2.90 17.52 -1.52
CA ARG A 3 -4.00 16.60 -1.16
C ARG A 3 -4.67 15.97 -2.38
N VAL A 4 -4.66 16.67 -3.51
CA VAL A 4 -5.19 16.15 -4.79
C VAL A 4 -4.53 14.83 -5.19
N SER A 5 -3.28 14.58 -4.81
CA SER A 5 -2.55 13.34 -5.17
C SER A 5 -2.78 12.17 -4.21
N GLN A 6 -3.49 12.38 -3.10
CA GLN A 6 -3.86 11.34 -2.13
C GLN A 6 -5.36 11.03 -2.29
N ASN A 7 -5.70 10.47 -3.44
CA ASN A 7 -7.07 10.18 -3.84
C ASN A 7 -7.23 8.71 -4.26
N GLU A 8 -8.47 8.32 -4.52
CA GLU A 8 -8.85 6.97 -4.89
C GLU A 8 -8.22 6.51 -6.21
N LEU A 9 -8.09 7.39 -7.21
CA LEU A 9 -7.46 7.04 -8.49
C LEU A 9 -6.00 6.60 -8.29
N ILE A 10 -5.19 7.41 -7.60
CA ILE A 10 -3.80 7.03 -7.28
C ILE A 10 -3.78 5.85 -6.30
N GLY A 11 -4.79 5.75 -5.43
CA GLY A 11 -5.00 4.61 -4.54
C GLY A 11 -5.15 3.30 -5.32
N THR A 12 -5.88 3.29 -6.43
CA THR A 12 -6.07 2.06 -7.23
C THR A 12 -4.74 1.57 -7.84
N VAL A 13 -3.86 2.48 -8.25
CA VAL A 13 -2.49 2.15 -8.65
C VAL A 13 -1.72 1.50 -7.49
N ALA A 14 -1.86 2.04 -6.27
CA ALA A 14 -1.22 1.48 -5.09
C ALA A 14 -1.74 0.08 -4.73
N ILE A 15 -3.07 -0.13 -4.78
CA ILE A 15 -3.68 -1.44 -4.57
C ILE A 15 -3.18 -2.44 -5.61
N GLN A 16 -3.21 -2.08 -6.90
CA GLN A 16 -2.71 -2.96 -7.95
C GLN A 16 -1.24 -3.32 -7.72
N SER A 17 -0.40 -2.32 -7.44
CA SER A 17 1.01 -2.53 -7.17
C SER A 17 1.24 -3.45 -5.97
N ALA A 18 0.47 -3.30 -4.89
CA ALA A 18 0.60 -4.15 -3.70
C ALA A 18 0.19 -5.59 -4.02
N LEU A 19 -0.96 -5.79 -4.67
CA LEU A 19 -1.46 -7.12 -5.01
C LEU A 19 -0.58 -7.85 -6.03
N VAL A 20 -0.03 -7.15 -7.04
CA VAL A 20 0.92 -7.77 -7.98
C VAL A 20 2.15 -8.34 -7.26
N ASN A 21 2.55 -7.71 -6.14
CA ASN A 21 3.71 -8.10 -5.35
C ASN A 21 3.36 -8.90 -4.08
N SER A 22 2.09 -9.26 -3.88
CA SER A 22 1.67 -10.10 -2.75
C SER A 22 1.53 -11.57 -3.16
N ASP A 23 1.65 -12.46 -2.19
CA ASP A 23 1.52 -13.90 -2.44
C ASP A 23 0.09 -14.25 -2.88
N GLY A 24 -0.02 -15.06 -3.93
CA GLY A 24 -1.32 -15.39 -4.54
C GLY A 24 -2.05 -14.19 -5.18
N ARG A 25 -1.40 -13.04 -5.30
CA ARG A 25 -2.00 -11.77 -5.73
C ARG A 25 -3.25 -11.39 -4.94
N SER A 26 -3.21 -11.71 -3.65
CA SER A 26 -4.30 -11.54 -2.72
C SER A 26 -3.81 -10.92 -1.41
N LEU A 27 -4.69 -10.21 -0.72
CA LEU A 27 -4.44 -9.68 0.63
C LEU A 27 -5.74 -9.71 1.43
N THR A 28 -5.67 -9.99 2.73
CA THR A 28 -6.82 -9.77 3.61
C THR A 28 -7.22 -8.30 3.58
N LEU A 29 -8.50 -8.01 3.83
CA LEU A 29 -8.99 -6.62 3.83
C LEU A 29 -8.21 -5.75 4.83
N ALA A 30 -7.89 -6.28 6.01
CA ALA A 30 -7.08 -5.60 7.02
C ALA A 30 -5.69 -5.19 6.49
N LYS A 31 -4.99 -6.08 5.77
CA LYS A 31 -3.71 -5.76 5.15
C LYS A 31 -3.86 -4.76 4.00
N ALA A 32 -4.93 -4.86 3.20
CA ALA A 32 -5.20 -3.92 2.12
C ALA A 32 -5.39 -2.47 2.64
N MET A 33 -5.99 -2.30 3.82
CA MET A 33 -6.16 -0.99 4.46
C MET A 33 -4.84 -0.31 4.84
N LEU A 34 -3.73 -1.05 4.94
CA LEU A 34 -2.39 -0.49 5.20
C LEU A 34 -1.70 0.06 3.95
N ILE A 35 -2.17 -0.28 2.74
CA ILE A 35 -1.51 0.08 1.49
C ILE A 35 -1.37 1.61 1.37
N LEU A 36 -2.47 2.34 1.48
CA LEU A 36 -2.48 3.80 1.31
C LEU A 36 -1.69 4.52 2.43
N PRO A 37 -1.90 4.22 3.73
CA PRO A 37 -1.13 4.83 4.82
C PRO A 37 0.39 4.71 4.70
N LEU A 38 0.87 3.61 4.12
CA LEU A 38 2.29 3.40 3.85
C LEU A 38 2.73 4.08 2.55
N VAL A 39 2.01 3.87 1.47
CA VAL A 39 2.46 4.31 0.13
C VAL A 39 2.26 5.79 -0.08
N PHE A 40 1.23 6.43 0.49
CA PHE A 40 0.99 7.86 0.32
C PHE A 40 1.94 8.73 1.14
N ASP A 41 2.59 8.19 2.16
CA ASP A 41 3.69 8.87 2.83
C ASP A 41 4.92 8.90 1.93
N ARG A 42 5.38 10.10 1.58
CA ARG A 42 6.52 10.29 0.69
C ARG A 42 7.82 9.75 1.30
N ALA A 43 8.00 9.84 2.61
CA ALA A 43 9.21 9.37 3.27
C ALA A 43 9.25 7.83 3.28
N VAL A 44 8.15 7.17 3.65
CA VAL A 44 7.99 5.71 3.55
C VAL A 44 8.20 5.25 2.11
N ARG A 45 7.46 5.81 1.14
CA ARG A 45 7.58 5.45 -0.27
C ARG A 45 9.00 5.63 -0.81
N SER A 46 9.71 6.68 -0.37
CA SER A 46 11.10 6.91 -0.77
C SER A 46 12.06 5.85 -0.24
N VAL A 47 11.82 5.32 0.96
CA VAL A 47 12.59 4.21 1.51
C VAL A 47 12.26 2.91 0.77
N LEU A 48 10.98 2.63 0.52
CA LEU A 48 10.54 1.40 -0.16
C LEU A 48 11.03 1.33 -1.60
N LYS A 49 11.00 2.44 -2.36
CA LYS A 49 11.45 2.44 -3.77
C LYS A 49 12.97 2.38 -3.94
N ARG A 50 13.74 2.70 -2.90
CA ARG A 50 15.20 2.77 -3.00
C ARG A 50 15.77 1.37 -3.12
N LYS A 51 16.43 1.04 -4.24
CA LYS A 51 17.02 -0.30 -4.46
C LYS A 51 18.01 -0.72 -3.37
N THR A 52 18.79 0.22 -2.83
CA THR A 52 19.81 -0.04 -1.81
C THR A 52 19.28 -0.14 -0.37
N SER A 53 18.00 0.11 -0.10
CA SER A 53 17.45 -0.05 1.26
C SER A 53 17.25 -1.52 1.60
N VAL A 54 17.64 -1.94 2.81
CA VAL A 54 17.43 -3.31 3.31
C VAL A 54 16.15 -3.33 4.15
N VAL A 55 15.01 -3.06 3.51
CA VAL A 55 13.70 -3.17 4.17
C VAL A 55 13.09 -4.51 3.76
N LEU A 56 13.13 -5.47 4.68
CA LEU A 56 12.59 -6.82 4.51
C LEU A 56 11.36 -7.08 5.39
N SER A 57 11.13 -6.22 6.38
CA SER A 57 10.00 -6.28 7.33
C SER A 57 9.49 -4.90 7.73
N SER A 58 8.33 -4.89 8.37
CA SER A 58 7.70 -3.73 9.02
C SER A 58 8.64 -3.10 10.05
N LYS A 59 9.34 -3.91 10.84
CA LYS A 59 10.33 -3.46 11.83
C LYS A 59 11.54 -2.80 11.17
N ASP A 60 12.06 -3.36 10.07
CA ASP A 60 13.17 -2.74 9.32
C ASP A 60 12.75 -1.38 8.74
N LEU A 61 11.51 -1.26 8.29
CA LEU A 61 10.96 0.01 7.84
C LEU A 61 10.94 1.04 8.97
N LEU A 62 10.57 0.64 10.19
CA LEU A 62 10.59 1.53 11.35
C LEU A 62 12.01 2.00 11.69
N ILE A 63 12.97 1.08 11.71
CA ILE A 63 14.38 1.39 12.01
C ILE A 63 14.96 2.32 10.95
N SER A 64 14.64 2.07 9.67
CA SER A 64 15.12 2.86 8.54
C SER A 64 14.46 4.23 8.45
N ASN A 65 13.27 4.40 9.04
CA ASN A 65 12.53 5.66 9.03
C ASN A 65 11.69 5.85 10.31
N PRO A 66 12.33 6.18 11.45
CA PRO A 66 11.64 6.31 12.74
C PRO A 66 10.60 7.44 12.75
N ALA A 67 10.81 8.50 11.96
CA ALA A 67 9.84 9.59 11.85
C ALA A 67 8.56 9.16 11.12
N ALA A 68 8.69 8.29 10.12
CA ALA A 68 7.52 7.74 9.44
C ALA A 68 6.72 6.81 10.35
N TYR A 69 7.37 6.12 11.29
CA TYR A 69 6.71 5.23 12.25
C TYR A 69 5.58 5.93 13.03
N ILE A 70 5.90 7.10 13.59
CA ILE A 70 4.99 7.87 14.47
C ILE A 70 3.70 8.25 13.74
N THR A 71 3.73 8.32 12.41
CA THR A 71 2.66 8.89 11.60
C THR A 71 1.84 7.84 10.85
N VAL A 72 2.20 6.55 10.88
CA VAL A 72 1.42 5.50 10.20
C VAL A 72 0.04 5.35 10.81
N ARG A 73 -0.08 5.32 12.15
CA ARG A 73 -1.39 5.23 12.84
C ARG A 73 -2.30 6.40 12.46
N ALA A 74 -1.83 7.63 12.63
CA ALA A 74 -2.62 8.82 12.29
C ALA A 74 -3.06 8.81 10.81
N ARG A 75 -2.19 8.38 9.90
CA ARG A 75 -2.55 8.21 8.49
C ARG A 75 -3.54 7.09 8.23
N TYR A 76 -3.46 5.99 8.97
CA TYR A 76 -4.42 4.91 8.86
C TYR A 76 -5.83 5.41 9.19
N GLU A 77 -5.96 6.14 10.30
CA GLU A 77 -7.22 6.78 10.71
C GLU A 77 -7.67 7.81 9.65
N ASP A 78 -6.79 8.74 9.25
CA ASP A 78 -7.10 9.80 8.28
C ASP A 78 -7.49 9.27 6.89
N LEU A 79 -6.88 8.17 6.44
CA LEU A 79 -7.09 7.60 5.10
C LEU A 79 -8.09 6.46 5.09
N THR A 80 -8.75 6.14 6.22
CA THR A 80 -9.69 5.00 6.30
C THR A 80 -10.77 5.11 5.21
N VAL A 81 -11.41 6.27 5.07
CA VAL A 81 -12.46 6.49 4.05
C VAL A 81 -11.87 6.40 2.64
N THR A 82 -10.72 7.03 2.38
CA THR A 82 -10.07 6.96 1.06
C THR A 82 -9.69 5.52 0.70
N SER A 83 -9.17 4.73 1.64
CA SER A 83 -8.84 3.32 1.42
C SER A 83 -10.07 2.50 1.07
N LEU A 84 -11.18 2.65 1.81
CA LEU A 84 -12.44 1.97 1.50
C LEU A 84 -12.97 2.36 0.12
N ASN A 85 -13.04 3.66 -0.18
CA ASN A 85 -13.49 4.14 -1.48
C ASN A 85 -12.58 3.65 -2.62
N THR A 86 -11.27 3.55 -2.38
CA THR A 86 -10.31 3.03 -3.35
C THR A 86 -10.58 1.54 -3.62
N ILE A 87 -10.86 0.75 -2.59
CA ILE A 87 -11.20 -0.67 -2.72
C ILE A 87 -12.50 -0.82 -3.53
N ILE A 88 -13.53 -0.04 -3.20
CA ILE A 88 -14.80 -0.04 -3.95
C ILE A 88 -14.55 0.35 -5.41
N LEU A 89 -13.83 1.45 -5.66
CA LEU A 89 -13.50 1.88 -7.02
C LEU A 89 -12.73 0.78 -7.79
N ALA A 90 -11.76 0.12 -7.14
CA ALA A 90 -11.04 -0.99 -7.73
C ALA A 90 -11.97 -2.16 -8.12
N GLN A 91 -12.99 -2.45 -7.29
CA GLN A 91 -13.99 -3.48 -7.60
C GLN A 91 -14.87 -3.06 -8.78
N GLU A 92 -15.40 -1.83 -8.77
CA GLU A 92 -16.24 -1.29 -9.84
C GLU A 92 -15.51 -1.22 -11.20
N LEU A 93 -14.21 -1.00 -11.18
CA LEU A 93 -13.35 -1.06 -12.38
C LEU A 93 -13.04 -2.49 -12.84
N GLY A 94 -13.51 -3.52 -12.11
CA GLY A 94 -13.20 -4.92 -12.38
C GLY A 94 -11.73 -5.27 -12.15
N MET A 95 -10.99 -4.44 -11.41
CA MET A 95 -9.56 -4.65 -11.11
C MET A 95 -9.39 -5.77 -10.08
N VAL A 96 -10.27 -5.79 -9.08
CA VAL A 96 -10.20 -6.70 -7.93
C VAL A 96 -11.57 -7.28 -7.60
N SER A 97 -11.60 -8.41 -6.92
CA SER A 97 -12.80 -8.97 -6.27
C SER A 97 -12.55 -9.17 -4.78
N LEU A 98 -13.63 -9.25 -4.00
CA LEU A 98 -13.57 -9.64 -2.60
C LEU A 98 -14.03 -11.09 -2.47
N GLU A 99 -13.10 -11.99 -2.12
CA GLU A 99 -13.30 -13.43 -2.01
C GLU A 99 -12.86 -13.87 -0.61
N ASP A 100 -13.77 -14.43 0.19
CA ASP A 100 -13.49 -14.92 1.55
C ASP A 100 -12.75 -13.90 2.45
N GLY A 101 -13.15 -12.63 2.38
CA GLY A 101 -12.54 -11.53 3.14
C GLY A 101 -11.17 -11.06 2.62
N CYS A 102 -10.74 -11.56 1.47
CA CYS A 102 -9.51 -11.19 0.79
C CYS A 102 -9.79 -10.42 -0.50
N LEU A 103 -9.04 -9.35 -0.71
CA LEU A 103 -8.98 -8.63 -1.96
C LEU A 103 -8.07 -9.38 -2.93
N VAL A 104 -8.62 -9.82 -4.06
CA VAL A 104 -7.92 -10.63 -5.07
C VAL A 104 -7.82 -9.85 -6.36
N LEU A 105 -6.61 -9.75 -6.93
CA LEU A 105 -6.40 -9.08 -8.21
C LEU A 105 -6.94 -9.94 -9.35
N LYS A 106 -7.83 -9.36 -10.17
CA LYS A 106 -8.39 -10.01 -11.36
C LYS A 106 -7.80 -9.46 -12.64
N ASN A 107 -7.73 -8.14 -12.75
CA ASN A 107 -7.21 -7.45 -13.93
C ASN A 107 -6.17 -6.40 -13.52
N GLN A 108 -5.13 -6.25 -14.32
CA GLN A 108 -4.20 -5.12 -14.22
C GLN A 108 -4.63 -4.06 -15.22
N ILE A 109 -5.06 -2.91 -14.73
CA ILE A 109 -5.53 -1.79 -15.53
C ILE A 109 -4.38 -0.82 -15.82
N PHE A 110 -3.46 -0.67 -14.87
CA PHE A 110 -2.36 0.28 -14.96
C PHE A 110 -1.07 -0.41 -15.43
N PRO A 111 -0.53 -0.07 -16.62
CA PRO A 111 0.74 -0.63 -17.06
C PRO A 111 1.91 0.08 -16.38
N ASP A 112 2.93 -0.67 -15.95
CA ASP A 112 4.21 -0.08 -15.54
C ASP A 112 4.95 0.44 -16.79
N SER A 113 4.62 1.69 -17.16
CA SER A 113 5.07 2.34 -18.38
C SER A 113 5.66 3.72 -18.08
N PRO A 114 6.56 4.24 -18.94
CA PRO A 114 7.16 5.57 -18.73
C PRO A 114 6.13 6.71 -18.64
N ASP A 115 4.98 6.54 -19.28
CA ASP A 115 3.94 7.56 -19.42
C ASP A 115 2.93 7.57 -18.26
N ILE A 116 3.04 6.63 -17.29
CA ILE A 116 2.08 6.54 -16.18
C ILE A 116 2.19 7.68 -15.15
N GLY A 117 3.23 8.49 -15.29
CA GLY A 117 3.49 9.63 -14.43
C GLY A 117 4.28 9.27 -13.18
N LYS A 118 4.92 10.30 -12.60
CA LYS A 118 5.94 10.14 -11.56
C LYS A 118 5.44 9.51 -10.28
N ILE A 119 4.21 9.83 -9.85
CA ILE A 119 3.68 9.30 -8.59
C ILE A 119 3.40 7.80 -8.73
N ALA A 120 2.74 7.39 -9.81
CA ALA A 120 2.47 5.97 -10.07
C ALA A 120 3.76 5.17 -10.29
N SER A 121 4.73 5.71 -11.03
CA SER A 121 6.06 5.08 -11.18
C SER A 121 6.77 4.89 -9.82
N ASP A 122 6.73 5.90 -8.94
CA ASP A 122 7.27 5.79 -7.58
C ASP A 122 6.55 4.71 -6.74
N ILE A 123 5.25 4.51 -6.96
CA ILE A 123 4.44 3.49 -6.29
C ILE A 123 4.82 2.10 -6.78
N PHE A 124 4.91 1.87 -8.09
CA PHE A 124 5.35 0.59 -8.65
C PHE A 124 6.75 0.21 -8.18
N ALA A 125 7.68 1.17 -8.16
CA ALA A 125 9.03 0.93 -7.65
C ALA A 125 9.07 0.56 -6.16
N ALA A 126 8.09 1.02 -5.36
CA ALA A 126 7.94 0.64 -3.95
C ALA A 126 7.23 -0.71 -3.75
N GLY A 127 6.47 -1.16 -4.76
CA GLY A 127 5.63 -2.36 -4.74
C GLY A 127 6.32 -3.62 -4.21
N PRO A 128 7.53 -4.00 -4.70
CA PRO A 128 8.21 -5.21 -4.24
C PRO A 128 8.45 -5.24 -2.72
N LYS A 129 8.92 -4.13 -2.13
CA LYS A 129 9.17 -4.09 -0.67
C LYS A 129 7.90 -3.93 0.14
N LEU A 130 6.90 -3.27 -0.41
CA LEU A 130 5.57 -3.25 0.19
C LEU A 130 4.99 -4.67 0.27
N GLY A 131 5.11 -5.45 -0.80
CA GLY A 131 4.71 -6.85 -0.83
C GLY A 131 5.41 -7.68 0.25
N LEU A 132 6.72 -7.50 0.43
CA LEU A 132 7.48 -8.16 1.50
C LEU A 132 6.94 -7.85 2.90
N ILE A 133 6.67 -6.57 3.19
CA ILE A 133 6.10 -6.16 4.49
C ILE A 133 4.71 -6.79 4.68
N LEU A 134 3.84 -6.74 3.66
CA LEU A 134 2.46 -7.23 3.77
C LEU A 134 2.35 -8.77 3.88
N ARG A 135 3.46 -9.51 3.74
CA ARG A 135 3.51 -10.95 4.05
C ARG A 135 3.41 -11.24 5.54
N GLU A 136 3.86 -10.33 6.40
CA GLU A 136 3.76 -10.48 7.85
C GLU A 136 2.31 -10.68 8.30
N SER A 137 2.08 -11.26 9.48
CA SER A 137 0.71 -11.43 9.99
C SER A 137 0.01 -10.08 10.19
N THR A 138 -1.32 -10.08 10.13
CA THR A 138 -2.07 -8.83 10.35
C THR A 138 -1.79 -8.30 11.76
N GLU A 139 -1.72 -9.20 12.73
CA GLU A 139 -1.42 -8.93 14.14
C GLU A 139 -0.05 -8.27 14.28
N ASP A 140 1.00 -8.83 13.66
CA ASP A 140 2.35 -8.27 13.70
C ASP A 140 2.41 -6.88 13.07
N LEU A 141 1.72 -6.68 11.94
CA LEU A 141 1.67 -5.38 11.25
C LEU A 141 0.97 -4.33 12.11
N TYR A 142 -0.19 -4.67 12.68
CA TYR A 142 -0.98 -3.75 13.48
C TYR A 142 -0.28 -3.41 14.79
N GLN A 143 0.31 -4.42 15.46
CA GLN A 143 1.13 -4.19 16.65
C GLN A 143 2.34 -3.31 16.31
N THR A 144 3.04 -3.62 15.22
CA THR A 144 4.22 -2.86 14.81
C THR A 144 3.85 -1.42 14.55
N PHE A 145 2.79 -1.14 13.79
CA PHE A 145 2.32 0.21 13.46
C PHE A 145 1.44 0.89 14.53
N ARG A 146 1.17 0.22 15.65
CA ARG A 146 0.30 0.69 16.76
C ARG A 146 -1.12 1.04 16.30
N ILE A 147 -1.69 0.21 15.43
CA ILE A 147 -3.07 0.33 14.99
C ILE A 147 -3.93 -0.46 15.98
N GLU A 148 -4.90 0.22 16.58
CA GLU A 148 -5.88 -0.38 17.49
C GLU A 148 -7.05 -0.93 16.66
N LEU A 149 -7.56 -2.10 17.04
CA LEU A 149 -8.75 -2.73 16.48
C LEU A 149 -10.01 -2.30 17.22
#